data_AF-A0AAJ2DT67-F1
#
_entry.id   AF-A0AAJ2DT67-F1
#
_cell.length_a   1.000
_cell.length_b   1.000
_cell.length_c   1.000
_cell.angle_alpha   90.00
_cell.angle_beta   90.00
_cell.angle_gamma   90.00
#
_symmetry.space_group_name_H-M   'P 1'
#
loop_
_entity.id
_entity.type
_entity.pdbx_description
1 polymer ?
#
loop_
_entity_poly.entity_id
_entity_poly.type
_entity_poly.pdbx_seq_one_letter_code
_entity_poly.pdbx_strand_id
1 'polypeptide(L)'
;MTRVLQFTALVVALLVVTYFGGFFLAHWINDVLIAPGAFAWLVDAVYWLRDHFMPSLREADDIEALYLLGLLLVCWLGVFVVALALLLSARRRFARARRFPDGS
;
A
#
# COMPACT_ATOMS: atom_id res chain seq x y z
N MET A 1 8.68 -23.49 21.33
CA MET A 1 9.46 -22.29 20.92
C MET A 1 9.50 -22.08 19.41
N THR A 2 9.76 -23.10 18.60
CA THR A 2 9.84 -22.99 17.12
C THR A 2 8.62 -22.37 16.43
N ARG A 3 7.39 -22.66 16.90
CA ARG A 3 6.16 -22.06 16.32
C ARG A 3 6.04 -20.55 16.55
N VAL A 4 6.48 -20.07 17.72
CA VAL A 4 6.46 -18.63 18.04
C VAL A 4 7.47 -17.91 17.16
N LEU A 5 8.69 -18.44 17.03
CA LEU A 5 9.74 -17.89 16.17
C LEU A 5 9.29 -17.82 14.70
N GLN A 6 8.64 -18.87 14.18
CA GLN A 6 8.10 -18.89 12.82
C GLN A 6 7.00 -17.84 12.62
N PHE A 7 6.12 -17.67 13.59
CA PHE A 7 5.06 -16.66 13.53
C PHE A 7 5.66 -15.25 13.52
N THR A 8 6.61 -14.97 14.42
CA THR A 8 7.30 -13.68 14.48
C THR A 8 8.04 -13.37 13.19
N ALA A 9 8.79 -14.33 12.63
CA ALA A 9 9.50 -14.15 11.36
C ALA A 9 8.53 -13.83 10.22
N LEU A 10 7.35 -14.45 10.20
CA LEU A 10 6.33 -14.21 9.18
C LEU A 10 5.72 -12.81 9.32
N VAL A 11 5.43 -12.36 10.55
CA VAL A 11 4.95 -10.99 10.81
C VAL A 11 5.99 -9.98 10.37
N VAL A 12 7.26 -10.17 10.73
CA VAL A 12 8.36 -9.29 10.30
C VAL A 12 8.47 -9.24 8.79
N ALA A 13 8.46 -10.40 8.12
CA ALA A 13 8.50 -10.46 6.66
C ALA A 13 7.32 -9.71 6.01
N LEU A 14 6.11 -9.86 6.57
CA LEU A 14 4.92 -9.15 6.08
C LEU A 14 5.06 -7.63 6.22
N LEU A 15 5.56 -7.16 7.37
CA LEU A 15 5.80 -5.74 7.61
C LEU A 15 6.86 -5.17 6.67
N VAL A 16 7.98 -5.89 6.47
CA VAL A 16 9.05 -5.49 5.56
C VAL A 16 8.54 -5.38 4.13
N VAL A 17 7.84 -6.42 3.62
CA VAL A 17 7.28 -6.41 2.27
C VAL A 17 6.25 -5.29 2.10
N THR A 18 5.41 -5.06 3.10
CA THR A 18 4.42 -3.98 3.07
C THR A 18 5.09 -2.62 3.01
N TYR A 19 6.08 -2.38 3.88
CA TYR A 19 6.77 -1.11 4.00
C TYR A 19 7.50 -0.76 2.70
N PHE A 20 8.41 -1.63 2.24
CA PHE A 20 9.16 -1.38 1.01
C PHE A 20 8.26 -1.42 -0.22
N GLY A 21 7.36 -2.40 -0.31
CA GLY A 21 6.47 -2.54 -1.44
C GLY A 21 5.56 -1.33 -1.64
N GLY A 22 4.93 -0.82 -0.58
CA GLY A 22 4.09 0.37 -0.70
C GLY A 22 4.89 1.64 -0.94
N PHE A 23 6.10 1.77 -0.38
CA PHE A 23 6.98 2.90 -0.66
C PHE A 23 7.40 2.95 -2.14
N PHE A 24 7.91 1.84 -2.68
CA PHE A 24 8.30 1.76 -4.09
C PHE A 24 7.11 1.93 -5.04
N LEU A 25 5.95 1.39 -4.68
CA LEU A 25 4.73 1.56 -5.46
C LEU A 25 4.27 3.01 -5.48
N ALA A 26 4.25 3.69 -4.33
CA ALA A 26 3.90 5.10 -4.24
C ALA A 26 4.85 5.98 -5.06
N HIS A 27 6.16 5.72 -4.96
CA HIS A 27 7.16 6.43 -5.74
C HIS A 27 6.99 6.19 -7.24
N TRP A 28 6.75 4.94 -7.66
CA TRP A 28 6.49 4.63 -9.06
C TRP A 28 5.22 5.30 -9.59
N ILE A 29 4.13 5.31 -8.81
CA ILE A 29 2.89 6.00 -9.20
C ILE A 29 3.15 7.50 -9.33
N ASN A 30 3.81 8.11 -8.35
CA ASN A 30 4.13 9.53 -8.36
C ASN A 30 5.00 9.92 -9.58
N ASP A 31 6.06 9.16 -9.83
CA ASP A 31 7.09 9.54 -10.80
C ASP A 31 6.74 9.12 -12.23
N VAL A 32 6.06 7.98 -12.40
CA VAL A 32 5.78 7.39 -13.72
C VAL A 32 4.33 7.64 -14.14
N LEU A 33 3.37 7.46 -13.22
CA LEU A 33 1.95 7.55 -13.54
C LEU A 33 1.44 9.00 -13.47
N ILE A 34 1.95 9.78 -12.51
CA ILE A 34 1.56 11.18 -12.24
C ILE A 34 2.61 12.15 -12.80
N ALA A 35 3.29 11.74 -13.88
CA ALA A 35 4.31 12.55 -14.56
C ALA A 35 3.89 14.04 -14.73
N PRO A 36 4.86 15.00 -14.78
CA PRO A 36 4.67 16.43 -14.44
C PRO A 36 3.71 17.27 -15.31
N GLY A 37 2.82 16.68 -16.10
CA GLY A 37 1.85 17.40 -16.93
C GLY A 37 0.43 16.81 -16.94
N ALA A 38 0.19 15.64 -16.34
CA ALA A 38 -1.08 14.93 -16.53
C ALA A 38 -2.23 15.34 -15.57
N PHE A 39 -1.92 16.10 -14.50
CA PHE A 39 -2.81 16.26 -13.36
C PHE A 39 -3.11 17.71 -12.94
N ALA A 40 -2.91 18.70 -13.84
CA ALA A 40 -3.28 20.10 -13.58
C ALA A 40 -4.74 20.26 -13.14
N TRP A 41 -5.66 19.47 -13.72
CA TRP A 41 -7.08 19.47 -13.38
C TRP A 41 -7.40 18.94 -11.98
N LEU A 42 -6.60 18.01 -11.45
CA LEU A 42 -6.78 17.48 -10.10
C LEU A 42 -6.21 18.45 -9.07
N VAL A 43 -5.10 19.10 -9.41
CA VAL A 43 -4.55 20.21 -8.62
C VAL A 43 -5.60 21.32 -8.53
N ASP A 44 -6.25 21.69 -9.63
CA ASP A 44 -7.37 22.64 -9.64
C ASP A 44 -8.58 22.16 -8.81
N ALA A 45 -8.96 20.87 -8.92
CA ALA A 45 -10.05 20.31 -8.13
C ALA A 45 -9.74 20.27 -6.62
N VAL A 46 -8.49 20.00 -6.25
CA VAL A 46 -8.00 20.01 -4.88
C VAL A 46 -7.94 21.44 -4.35
N TYR A 47 -7.48 22.41 -5.13
CA TYR A 47 -7.52 23.83 -4.76
C TYR A 47 -8.96 24.33 -4.61
N TRP A 48 -9.88 23.93 -5.49
CA TRP A 48 -11.30 24.24 -5.35
C TRP A 48 -11.89 23.67 -4.05
N LEU A 49 -11.60 22.40 -3.75
CA LEU A 49 -12.05 21.77 -2.51
C LEU A 49 -11.45 22.45 -1.27
N ARG A 50 -10.16 22.79 -1.29
CA ARG A 50 -9.49 23.53 -0.22
C ARG A 50 -10.19 24.87 0.02
N ASP A 51 -10.35 25.67 -1.03
CA ASP A 51 -10.85 27.03 -0.92
C ASP A 51 -12.30 27.06 -0.44
N HIS A 52 -13.08 25.99 -0.70
CA HIS A 52 -14.46 25.89 -0.27
C HIS A 52 -14.66 25.26 1.12
N PHE A 53 -13.83 24.29 1.51
CA PHE A 53 -14.08 23.48 2.72
C PHE A 53 -13.03 23.64 3.82
N MET A 54 -11.78 24.00 3.51
CA MET A 54 -10.68 24.06 4.47
C MET A 54 -9.74 25.25 4.22
N PRO A 55 -10.21 26.50 4.42
CA PRO A 55 -9.43 27.71 4.14
C PRO A 55 -8.20 27.89 5.04
N SER A 56 -8.08 27.12 6.13
CA SER A 56 -6.92 27.15 7.04
C SER A 56 -5.68 26.44 6.49
N LEU A 57 -5.82 25.59 5.46
CA LEU A 57 -4.70 24.86 4.81
C LEU A 57 -4.11 25.65 3.64
N ARG A 58 -3.77 26.92 3.87
CA ARG A 58 -3.51 27.89 2.81
C ARG A 58 -2.14 27.76 2.15
N GLU A 59 -1.18 27.13 2.81
CA GLU A 59 0.17 26.93 2.27
C GLU A 59 0.16 25.80 1.24
N ALA A 60 0.62 26.09 0.02
CA ALA A 60 0.59 25.13 -1.08
C ALA A 60 1.41 23.86 -0.79
N ASP A 61 2.46 23.99 0.02
CA ASP A 61 3.33 22.90 0.45
C ASP A 61 2.60 21.87 1.33
N ASP A 62 1.62 22.29 2.13
CA ASP A 62 0.88 21.39 3.03
C ASP A 62 -0.02 20.41 2.26
N ILE A 63 -0.53 20.83 1.10
CA ILE A 63 -1.43 20.00 0.28
C ILE A 63 -0.65 18.93 -0.46
N GLU A 64 0.49 19.29 -1.02
CA GLU A 64 1.38 18.34 -1.69
C GLU A 64 1.86 17.28 -0.69
N ALA A 65 2.27 17.71 0.51
CA ALA A 65 2.63 16.79 1.58
C ALA A 65 1.46 15.86 1.97
N LEU A 66 0.24 16.40 2.10
CA LEU A 66 -0.95 15.61 2.44
C LEU A 66 -1.30 14.61 1.32
N TYR A 67 -1.15 15.00 0.06
CA TYR A 67 -1.35 14.14 -1.10
C TYR A 67 -0.35 13.00 -1.13
N LEU A 68 0.95 13.29 -1.02
CA LEU A 68 2.01 12.29 -1.00
C LEU A 68 1.86 11.34 0.18
N LEU A 69 1.49 11.86 1.35
CA LEU A 69 1.18 11.05 2.53
C LEU A 69 -0.04 10.14 2.28
N GLY A 70 -1.11 10.68 1.68
CA GLY A 70 -2.30 9.92 1.33
C GLY A 70 -1.99 8.80 0.33
N LEU A 71 -1.24 9.11 -0.73
CA LEU A 71 -0.81 8.13 -1.72
C LEU A 71 0.02 7.02 -1.08
N LEU A 72 0.97 7.37 -0.21
CA LEU A 72 1.81 6.42 0.51
C LEU A 72 0.98 5.49 1.41
N LEU A 73 0.03 6.05 2.18
CA LEU A 73 -0.85 5.28 3.06
C LEU A 73 -1.73 4.30 2.28
N VAL A 74 -2.31 4.74 1.15
CA VAL A 74 -3.12 3.88 0.28
C VAL A 74 -2.27 2.76 -0.33
N CYS A 75 -1.05 3.06 -0.76
CA CYS A 75 -0.13 2.06 -1.29
C CYS A 75 0.30 1.03 -0.24
N TRP A 76 0.64 1.47 0.98
CA TRP A 76 0.92 0.55 2.09
C TRP A 76 -0.28 -0.34 2.41
N LEU A 77 -1.48 0.22 2.52
CA LEU A 77 -2.69 -0.56 2.78
C LEU A 77 -2.95 -1.58 1.66
N GLY A 78 -2.84 -1.16 0.40
CA GLY A 78 -3.03 -2.02 -0.77
C GLY A 78 -2.05 -3.19 -0.79
N VAL A 79 -0.75 -2.92 -0.61
CA VAL A 79 0.29 -3.97 -0.57
C VAL A 79 0.07 -4.90 0.62
N PHE A 80 -0.30 -4.38 1.79
CA PHE A 80 -0.60 -5.19 2.97
C PHE A 80 -1.74 -6.19 2.68
N VAL A 81 -2.85 -5.70 2.13
CA VAL A 81 -4.02 -6.52 1.81
C VAL A 81 -3.67 -7.60 0.78
N VAL A 82 -2.92 -7.25 -0.27
CA VAL A 82 -2.47 -8.21 -1.30
C VAL A 82 -1.54 -9.26 -0.70
N ALA A 83 -0.56 -8.85 0.10
CA ALA A 83 0.37 -9.77 0.74
C ALA A 83 -0.35 -10.72 1.72
N LEU A 84 -1.31 -10.22 2.49
CA LEU A 84 -2.15 -11.03 3.38
C LEU A 84 -2.99 -12.04 2.56
N ALA A 85 -3.62 -11.60 1.47
CA ALA A 85 -4.43 -12.45 0.61
C ALA A 85 -3.59 -13.58 -0.03
N LEU A 86 -2.37 -13.26 -0.47
CA LEU A 86 -1.41 -14.24 -0.99
C LEU A 86 -1.00 -15.24 0.09
N LEU A 87 -0.70 -14.78 1.29
CA LEU A 87 -0.34 -15.64 2.43
C LEU A 87 -1.48 -16.60 2.79
N LEU A 88 -2.71 -16.10 2.88
CA LEU A 88 -3.89 -16.91 3.16
C LEU A 88 -4.14 -17.93 2.05
N SER A 89 -3.97 -17.52 0.79
CA SER A 89 -4.11 -18.41 -0.38
C SER A 89 -3.04 -19.50 -0.38
N ALA A 90 -1.78 -19.16 -0.11
CA ALA A 90 -0.69 -20.12 0.01
C ALA A 90 -0.96 -21.12 1.15
N ARG A 91 -1.34 -20.64 2.34
CA ARG A 91 -1.69 -21.51 3.47
C ARG A 91 -2.83 -22.46 3.14
N ARG A 92 -3.87 -21.98 2.46
CA ARG A 92 -4.99 -22.82 1.99
C ARG A 92 -4.52 -23.89 1.00
N ARG A 93 -3.64 -23.55 0.05
CA ARG A 93 -3.06 -24.49 -0.92
C ARG A 93 -2.20 -25.56 -0.23
N PHE A 94 -1.30 -25.14 0.68
CA PHE A 94 -0.49 -26.09 1.46
C PHE A 94 -1.33 -27.01 2.35
N ALA A 95 -2.40 -26.49 2.97
CA ALA A 95 -3.32 -27.31 3.75
C ALA A 95 -4.10 -28.32 2.88
N ARG A 96 -4.49 -27.96 1.66
CA ARG A 96 -5.10 -28.89 0.69
C ARG A 96 -4.12 -29.95 0.21
N ALA A 97 -2.90 -29.56 -0.14
CA ALA A 97 -1.84 -30.48 -0.59
C ALA A 97 -1.51 -31.53 0.49
N ARG A 98 -1.53 -31.17 1.79
CA ARG A 98 -1.33 -32.13 2.88
C ARG A 98 -2.51 -33.09 3.12
N ARG A 99 -3.72 -32.77 2.65
CA ARG A 99 -4.90 -33.65 2.79
C ARG A 99 -4.99 -34.71 1.70
N PHE A 100 -4.25 -34.55 0.61
CA PHE A 100 -4.11 -35.55 -0.44
C PHE A 100 -2.62 -35.82 -0.69
N PRO A 101 -1.94 -36.59 0.19
CA PRO A 101 -0.54 -36.93 -0.01
C PRO A 101 -0.32 -37.79 -1.25
N ASP A 102 -1.28 -38.65 -1.60
CA ASP A 102 -1.18 -39.56 -2.74
C ASP A 102 -2.51 -39.60 -3.49
N GLY A 103 -2.47 -39.19 -4.76
CA GLY A 103 -3.50 -39.46 -5.75
C GLY A 103 -2.79 -39.92 -7.01
N SER A 104 -2.72 -41.25 -7.15
CA SER A 104 -2.19 -42.09 -8.25
C SER A 104 -0.68 -42.12 -8.46
#